data_AF-A0A1I5Y2K4-F1
#
_entry.id   AF-A0A1I5Y2K4-F1
#
_cell.length_a   1.000
_cell.length_b   1.000
_cell.length_c   1.000
_cell.angle_alpha   90.00
_cell.angle_beta   90.00
_cell.angle_gamma   90.00
#
_symmetry.space_group_name_H-M   'P 1'
#
loop_
_entity.id
_entity.type
_entity.pdbx_description
1 polymer ?
#
loop_
_entity_poly.entity_id
_entity_poly.type
_entity_poly.pdbx_seq_one_letter_code
_entity_poly.pdbx_strand_id
1 'polypeptide(L)' 'MDRIIKEELWSHVCFERDDEIYLTYLVQSGPATVDYTVKLNTSEVNLVQSGDSEVKRLLGGFEQSRFIIPPIWPTK' A
#
# COMPACT_ATOMS: atom_id res chain seq x y z
N MET A 1 -0.04 15.49 -8.40
CA MET A 1 -0.33 14.43 -9.39
C MET A 1 0.32 13.18 -8.86
N ASP A 2 -0.43 12.08 -8.78
CA ASP A 2 0.09 10.88 -8.13
C ASP A 2 1.01 10.14 -9.10
N ARG A 3 2.15 9.64 -8.59
CA ARG A 3 3.08 8.83 -9.38
C ARG A 3 3.02 7.39 -8.91
N ILE A 4 2.53 6.50 -9.76
CA ILE A 4 2.55 5.05 -9.47
C ILE A 4 4.00 4.57 -9.55
N ILE A 5 4.47 4.01 -8.44
CA ILE A 5 5.81 3.42 -8.32
C ILE A 5 5.74 1.95 -8.71
N LYS A 6 4.70 1.25 -8.25
CA LYS A 6 4.52 -0.19 -8.45
C LYS A 6 3.04 -0.56 -8.35
N GLU A 7 2.61 -1.47 -9.20
CA GLU A 7 1.23 -1.95 -9.22
C GLU A 7 1.22 -3.45 -9.50
N GLU A 8 0.47 -4.20 -8.69
CA GLU A 8 0.07 -5.57 -8.99
C GLU A 8 -1.46 -5.62 -9.06
N LEU A 9 -1.97 -5.92 -10.25
CA LEU A 9 -3.41 -5.99 -10.51
C LEU A 9 -4.10 -6.90 -9.49
N TRP A 10 -5.21 -6.41 -8.92
CA TRP A 10 -6.01 -7.14 -7.93
C TRP A 10 -5.29 -7.46 -6.61
N SER A 11 -4.18 -6.77 -6.31
CA SER A 11 -3.36 -7.00 -5.12
C SER A 11 -3.08 -5.68 -4.40
N HIS A 12 -2.25 -4.82 -4.99
CA HIS A 12 -1.82 -3.58 -4.36
C HIS A 12 -1.31 -2.54 -5.36
N VAL A 13 -1.33 -1.27 -4.96
CA VAL A 13 -0.75 -0.14 -5.67
C VAL A 13 0.10 0.69 -4.70
N CYS A 14 1.38 0.85 -5.05
CA CYS A 14 2.31 1.74 -4.38
C CYS A 14 2.46 3.03 -5.20
N PHE A 15 2.21 4.18 -4.60
CA PHE A 15 2.24 5.46 -5.28
C PHE A 15 2.80 6.57 -4.39
N GLU A 16 3.36 7.59 -5.04
CA GLU A 16 3.85 8.80 -4.42
C GLU A 16 2.82 9.93 -4.56
N ARG A 17 2.55 10.62 -3.45
CA ARG A 17 1.72 11.82 -3.37
C ARG A 17 2.35 12.78 -2.37
N ASP A 18 2.58 14.03 -2.79
CA ASP A 18 3.14 15.09 -1.94
C ASP A 18 4.45 14.69 -1.23
N ASP A 19 5.39 14.09 -1.97
CA ASP A 19 6.68 13.55 -1.49
C ASP A 19 6.57 12.41 -0.45
N GLU A 20 5.37 11.84 -0.29
CA GLU A 20 5.10 10.72 0.59
C GLU A 20 4.70 9.48 -0.21
N ILE A 21 5.13 8.32 0.25
CA ILE A 21 4.84 7.05 -0.42
C ILE A 21 3.74 6.32 0.34
N TYR A 22 2.72 5.92 -0.40
CA TYR A 22 1.56 5.21 0.08
C TYR A 22 1.46 3.84 -0.57
N LEU A 23 0.93 2.87 0.17
CA LEU A 23 0.58 1.55 -0.32
C LEU A 23 -0.89 1.29 -0.05
N THR A 24 -1.66 1.09 -1.12
CA THR A 24 -3.07 0.72 -1.06
C THR A 24 -3.23 -0.71 -1.51
N TYR A 25 -3.96 -1.52 -0.74
CA TYR A 25 -4.05 -2.97 -0.97
C TYR A 25 -5.37 -3.55 -0.48
N LEU A 26 -5.76 -4.66 -1.09
CA LEU A 26 -6.97 -5.40 -0.74
C LEU A 26 -6.72 -6.31 0.47
N VAL A 27 -7.58 -6.22 1.47
CA VAL A 27 -7.57 -7.12 2.64
C VAL A 27 -8.93 -7.78 2.80
N GLN A 28 -8.89 -9.09 3.04
CA GLN A 28 -10.07 -9.85 3.43
C GLN A 28 -10.37 -9.60 4.91
N SER A 29 -11.49 -8.94 5.19
CA SER A 29 -11.99 -8.70 6.55
C SER A 29 -13.33 -9.44 6.71
N GLY A 30 -13.24 -10.70 7.14
CA GLY A 30 -14.40 -11.60 7.22
C GLY A 30 -14.98 -11.91 5.84
N PRO A 31 -16.29 -11.70 5.60
CA PRO A 31 -16.92 -11.95 4.31
C PRO A 31 -16.67 -10.85 3.27
N ALA A 32 -16.06 -9.72 3.67
CA ALA A 32 -15.83 -8.57 2.81
C ALA A 32 -14.37 -8.46 2.38
N THR A 33 -14.14 -7.92 1.19
CA THR A 33 -12.84 -7.43 0.73
C THR A 33 -12.87 -5.91 0.78
N VAL A 34 -11.91 -5.32 1.49
CA VAL A 34 -11.82 -3.87 1.70
C VAL A 34 -10.44 -3.37 1.30
N ASP A 35 -10.37 -2.14 0.81
CA ASP A 35 -9.10 -1.45 0.56
C ASP A 35 -8.56 -0.85 1.85
N TYR A 36 -7.27 -1.06 2.12
CA TYR A 36 -6.54 -0.32 3.13
C TYR A 36 -5.42 0.47 2.49
N THR A 37 -5.15 1.64 3.06
CA THR A 37 -4.00 2.46 2.71
C THR A 37 -3.13 2.66 3.93
N VAL A 38 -1.82 2.53 3.73
CA VAL A 38 -0.80 2.87 4.71
C VAL A 38 0.22 3.82 4.10
N LYS A 39 0.71 4.76 4.91
CA LYS A 39 1.91 5.53 4.58
C LYS A 39 3.14 4.69 4.90
N LEU A 40 4.04 4.56 3.93
CA LEU A 40 5.28 3.81 4.07
C LEU A 40 6.37 4.69 4.71
N ASN A 41 7.16 4.09 5.60
CA ASN A 41 8.39 4.69 6.08
C ASN A 41 9.57 4.32 5.16
N THR A 42 10.74 4.95 5.37
CA THR A 42 11.93 4.75 4.53
C THR A 42 12.34 3.27 4.40
N SER A 43 12.25 2.49 5.48
CA SER A 43 12.60 1.07 5.48
C SER A 43 11.63 0.26 4.62
N GLU A 44 10.34 0.55 4.70
CA GLU A 44 9.29 -0.12 3.92
C GLU A 44 9.36 0.24 2.45
N VAL A 45 9.69 1.49 2.13
CA VAL A 45 9.95 1.94 0.75
C VAL A 45 11.09 1.12 0.13
N ASN A 46 12.20 0.95 0.85
CA ASN A 46 13.34 0.15 0.39
C ASN A 46 12.95 -1.32 0.15
N LEU A 47 12.06 -1.87 0.99
CA LEU A 47 11.54 -3.23 0.82
C LEU A 47 10.61 -3.36 -0.40
N VAL A 48 9.75 -2.38 -0.67
CA VAL A 48 8.91 -2.40 -1.87
C VAL A 48 9.75 -2.36 -3.16
N GLN A 49 10.86 -1.63 -3.13
CA GLN A 49 11.82 -1.54 -4.23
C GLN A 49 12.67 -2.81 -4.41
N SER A 50 12.85 -3.63 -3.36
CA SER A 50 13.73 -4.80 -3.42
C SER A 50 13.10 -6.03 -4.08
N GLY A 51 11.77 -6.13 -4.15
CA GLY A 51 11.07 -7.18 -4.90
C GLY A 51 9.68 -7.53 -4.38
N ASP A 52 8.91 -8.30 -5.17
CA ASP A 52 7.50 -8.65 -4.87
C ASP A 52 7.32 -9.51 -3.62
N SER A 53 8.30 -10.35 -3.28
CA SER A 53 8.25 -11.22 -2.10
C SER A 53 8.22 -10.43 -0.80
N GLU A 54 8.93 -9.31 -0.75
CA GLU A 54 9.00 -8.46 0.45
C GLU A 54 7.75 -7.59 0.61
N VAL A 55 7.11 -7.19 -0.50
CA VAL A 55 5.80 -6.51 -0.46
C VAL A 55 4.76 -7.41 0.20
N LYS A 56 4.66 -8.69 -0.18
CA LYS A 56 3.70 -9.62 0.43
C LYS A 56 3.92 -9.79 1.94
N ARG A 57 5.17 -9.74 2.40
CA ARG A 57 5.49 -9.76 3.84
C ARG A 57 5.05 -8.49 4.55
N LEU A 58 5.21 -7.33 3.91
CA LEU A 58 4.71 -6.05 4.44
C LEU A 58 3.19 -6.03 4.58
N LEU A 59 2.46 -6.50 3.56
CA LEU A 59 0.99 -6.50 3.55
C LEU A 59 0.37 -7.24 4.76
N GLY A 60 1.02 -8.31 5.23
CA GLY A 60 0.57 -9.07 6.40
C GLY A 60 1.03 -8.51 7.76
N GLY A 61 1.93 -7.53 7.77
CA GLY A 61 2.59 -7.03 8.98
C GLY A 61 2.13 -5.67 9.48
N PHE A 62 1.23 -4.98 8.75
CA PHE A 62 0.78 -3.65 9.17
C PHE A 62 -0.19 -3.71 10.35
N GLU A 63 0.11 -2.94 11.38
CA GLU A 63 -0.83 -2.70 12.49
C GLU A 63 -2.01 -1.84 12.01
N GLN A 64 -3.22 -2.17 12.48
CA GLN A 64 -4.46 -1.47 12.11
C GLN A 64 -4.42 0.04 12.45
N SER A 65 -3.64 0.43 13.44
CA SER A 65 -3.44 1.83 13.86
C SER A 65 -2.85 2.72 12.76
N ARG A 66 -2.23 2.13 11.74
CA ARG A 66 -1.59 2.84 10.63
C ARG A 66 -2.51 3.05 9.42
N PHE A 67 -3.72 2.48 9.46
CA PHE A 67 -4.63 2.51 8.32
C PHE A 67 -5.24 3.90 8.17
N ILE A 68 -5.10 4.46 6.97
CA ILE A 68 -5.73 5.72 6.59
C ILE A 68 -7.17 5.42 6.15
N ILE A 69 -8.12 6.14 6.76
CA ILE A 69 -9.56 5.99 6.49
C ILE A 69 -10.12 7.36 6.09
N PRO A 70 -10.73 7.51 4.89
CA PRO A 70 -10.92 6.47 3.87
C PRO A 70 -9.60 6.08 3.16
N PRO A 71 -9.55 4.89 2.54
CA PRO A 71 -8.40 4.48 1.73
C PRO A 71 -8.19 5.46 0.56
N ILE A 72 -6.93 5.64 0.20
CA ILE A 72 -6.49 6.56 -0.84
C ILE A 72 -6.15 5.75 -2.09
N TRP A 73 -6.77 6.07 -3.20
CA TRP A 73 -6.35 5.60 -4.52
C TRP A 73 -5.56 6.69 -5.26
N PRO A 74 -4.54 6.33 -6.05
CA PRO A 74 -3.90 7.29 -6.94
C PRO A 74 -4.91 7.84 -7.93
N THR A 75 -5.01 9.15 -7.96
CA THR A 75 -5.72 9.93 -8.95
C THR A 75 -4.87 10.04 -10.21
N LYS A 76 -5.48 9.76 -11.37
CA LYS A 76 -4.84 9.89 -12.69
C LYS A 76 -4.31 11.29 -12.94
#